data_AF-A0ABD6G489-F1
#
_entry.id   AF-A0ABD6G489-F1
#
_cell.length_a   1.000
_cell.length_b   1.000
_cell.length_c   1.000
_cell.angle_alpha   90.00
_cell.angle_beta   90.00
_cell.angle_gamma   90.00
#
_symmetry.space_group_name_H-M   'P 1'
#
loop_
_entity.id
_entity.type
_entity.pdbx_description
1 polymer ?
#
loop_
_entity_poly.entity_id
_entity_poly.type
_entity_poly.pdbx_seq_one_letter_code
_entity_poly.pdbx_strand_id
1 'polypeptide(L)'
;MLAEQIHDYLRTFFTVTGCEITEEAPDYLTVQLTADIDKRIMNRPFYWQFVESTKAEPKPLKVTFITKKHENQDIRGEYIHYGFMRMHQIFQATKDLGCFVQMYENMEGASLFPWVGANFKVSYHTDQTKEMLFSLGINLIHGSVKSNFQDWLIERTLTKEFPKNAYCLPYIVSPIRAIERLETAIENYIGHDDMTWAE
;
A
#
# COMPACT_ATOMS: atom_id res chain seq x y z
N MET A 1 7.89 15.97 -10.70
CA MET A 1 7.80 14.75 -11.53
C MET A 1 7.73 15.16 -12.98
N LEU A 2 8.58 14.59 -13.82
CA LEU A 2 8.53 14.76 -15.28
C LEU A 2 7.40 13.93 -15.88
N ALA A 3 6.92 14.29 -17.07
CA ALA A 3 5.81 13.59 -17.75
C ALA A 3 6.09 12.08 -17.97
N GLU A 4 7.35 11.70 -18.21
CA GLU A 4 7.77 10.30 -18.33
C GLU A 4 7.63 9.54 -17.02
N GLN A 5 8.03 10.15 -15.90
CA GLN A 5 7.87 9.55 -14.57
C GLN A 5 6.39 9.36 -14.22
N ILE A 6 5.52 10.26 -14.68
CA ILE A 6 4.07 10.13 -14.50
C ILE A 6 3.55 8.94 -15.33
N HIS A 7 4.00 8.82 -16.57
CA HIS A 7 3.61 7.71 -17.45
C HIS A 7 4.01 6.35 -16.86
N ASP A 8 5.27 6.19 -16.47
CA ASP A 8 5.78 4.96 -15.86
C ASP A 8 5.06 4.63 -14.55
N TYR A 9 4.77 5.65 -13.74
CA TYR A 9 4.01 5.49 -12.50
C TYR A 9 2.59 5.00 -12.76
N LEU A 10 1.87 5.59 -13.72
CA LEU A 10 0.50 5.18 -14.07
C LEU A 10 0.48 3.75 -14.60
N ARG A 11 1.41 3.42 -15.50
CA ARG A 11 1.57 2.07 -16.03
C ARG A 11 1.77 1.04 -14.90
N THR A 12 2.69 1.33 -13.98
CA THR A 12 2.97 0.46 -12.83
C THR A 12 1.74 0.32 -11.94
N PHE A 13 1.07 1.42 -11.61
CA PHE A 13 -0.14 1.43 -10.79
C PHE A 13 -1.25 0.57 -11.39
N PHE A 14 -1.57 0.76 -12.67
CA PHE A 14 -2.66 0.02 -13.32
C PHE A 14 -2.31 -1.46 -13.54
N THR A 15 -1.04 -1.78 -13.80
CA THR A 15 -0.58 -3.17 -13.90
C THR A 15 -0.70 -3.90 -12.55
N VAL A 16 -0.23 -3.29 -11.46
CA VAL A 16 -0.25 -3.90 -10.12
C VAL A 16 -1.68 -4.04 -9.57
N THR A 17 -2.56 -3.10 -9.91
CA THR A 17 -3.98 -3.13 -9.50
C THR A 17 -4.85 -4.05 -10.35
N GLY A 18 -4.26 -4.73 -11.35
CA GLY A 18 -4.98 -5.67 -12.22
C GLY A 18 -5.93 -5.00 -13.20
N CYS A 19 -5.75 -3.72 -13.49
CA CYS A 19 -6.47 -3.04 -14.56
C CYS A 19 -5.89 -3.43 -15.93
N GLU A 20 -6.75 -3.57 -16.93
CA GLU A 20 -6.33 -3.96 -18.29
C GLU A 20 -5.89 -2.72 -19.08
N ILE A 21 -4.63 -2.69 -19.51
CA ILE A 21 -4.12 -1.63 -20.39
C ILE A 21 -4.49 -2.01 -21.82
N THR A 22 -5.44 -1.29 -22.42
CA THR A 22 -5.92 -1.58 -23.77
C THR A 22 -5.06 -0.91 -24.85
N GLU A 23 -4.51 0.27 -24.56
CA GLU A 23 -3.62 1.00 -25.46
C GLU A 23 -2.53 1.69 -24.64
N GLU A 24 -1.28 1.61 -25.12
CA GLU A 24 -0.10 2.22 -24.48
C GLU A 24 0.69 2.97 -25.55
N ALA A 25 0.95 4.26 -25.31
CA ALA A 25 1.81 5.10 -26.14
C ALA A 25 2.65 6.02 -25.23
N PRO A 26 3.79 6.57 -25.70
CA PRO A 26 4.64 7.42 -24.87
C PRO A 26 3.96 8.66 -24.28
N ASP A 27 2.88 9.12 -24.93
CA ASP A 27 2.17 10.35 -24.57
C ASP A 27 0.81 10.10 -23.89
N TYR A 28 0.29 8.87 -23.95
CA TYR A 28 -1.01 8.51 -23.36
C TYR A 28 -1.14 7.03 -23.00
N LEU A 29 -2.03 6.74 -22.05
CA LEU A 29 -2.31 5.40 -21.57
C LEU A 29 -3.83 5.19 -21.49
N THR A 30 -4.37 4.19 -22.18
CA THR A 30 -5.80 3.84 -22.10
C THR A 30 -5.99 2.56 -21.31
N VAL A 31 -6.80 2.65 -20.26
CA VAL A 31 -6.97 1.59 -19.28
C VAL A 31 -8.45 1.30 -19.06
N GLN A 32 -8.81 0.03 -19.04
CA GLN A 32 -10.08 -0.45 -18.52
C GLN A 32 -9.94 -0.65 -17.01
N LEU A 33 -10.67 0.15 -16.24
CA LEU A 33 -10.60 0.10 -14.78
C LEU A 33 -11.31 -1.15 -14.24
N THR A 34 -10.87 -1.60 -13.06
CA THR A 34 -11.63 -2.55 -12.25
C THR A 34 -12.68 -1.81 -11.41
N ALA A 35 -13.65 -2.56 -10.86
CA ALA A 35 -14.69 -1.97 -10.01
C ALA A 35 -14.11 -1.27 -8.77
N ASP A 36 -13.08 -1.85 -8.14
CA ASP A 36 -12.43 -1.26 -6.96
C ASP A 36 -11.69 0.03 -7.31
N ILE A 37 -10.89 0.02 -8.39
CA ILE A 37 -10.13 1.20 -8.80
C ILE A 37 -11.04 2.32 -9.28
N ASP A 38 -12.11 2.02 -10.04
CA ASP A 38 -13.09 3.02 -10.47
C ASP A 38 -13.75 3.72 -9.27
N LYS A 39 -14.12 2.98 -8.21
CA LYS A 39 -14.64 3.57 -6.97
C LYS A 39 -13.64 4.53 -6.31
N ARG A 40 -12.36 4.15 -6.27
CA ARG A 40 -11.30 4.92 -5.60
C ARG A 40 -10.94 6.19 -6.35
N ILE A 41 -10.84 6.11 -7.68
CA ILE A 41 -10.30 7.23 -8.47
C ILE A 41 -11.37 8.01 -9.22
N MET A 42 -12.50 7.41 -9.65
CA MET A 42 -13.44 8.06 -10.56
C MET A 42 -14.45 9.02 -9.92
N ASN A 43 -14.54 9.09 -8.58
CA ASN A 43 -15.52 9.94 -7.88
C ASN A 43 -16.95 9.77 -8.41
N ARG A 44 -17.41 8.53 -8.59
CA ARG A 44 -18.78 8.22 -9.05
C ARG A 44 -19.64 7.59 -7.92
N PRO A 45 -19.80 8.26 -6.76
CA PRO A 45 -20.45 7.64 -5.60
C PRO A 45 -21.90 7.23 -5.88
N PHE A 46 -22.67 8.05 -6.61
CA PHE A 46 -24.07 7.74 -6.93
C PHE A 46 -24.22 6.53 -7.85
N TYR A 47 -23.32 6.35 -8.82
CA TYR A 47 -23.33 5.18 -9.70
C TYR A 47 -23.09 3.90 -8.89
N TRP A 48 -22.08 3.92 -8.01
CA TRP A 48 -21.74 2.77 -7.20
C TRP A 48 -22.80 2.44 -6.15
N GLN A 49 -23.38 3.46 -5.51
CA GLN A 49 -24.50 3.28 -4.60
C GLN A 49 -25.72 2.64 -5.28
N PHE A 50 -26.02 3.05 -6.52
CA PHE A 50 -27.07 2.42 -7.32
C PHE A 50 -26.75 0.96 -7.65
N VAL A 51 -25.53 0.68 -8.14
CA VAL A 51 -25.10 -0.69 -8.48
C VAL A 51 -25.16 -1.62 -7.27
N GLU A 52 -24.70 -1.15 -6.10
CA GLU A 52 -24.71 -1.93 -4.85
C GLU A 52 -26.13 -2.17 -4.32
N SER A 53 -26.99 -1.15 -4.35
CA SER A 53 -28.38 -1.30 -3.88
C SER A 53 -29.21 -2.21 -4.79
N THR A 54 -28.98 -2.15 -6.09
CA THR A 54 -29.73 -2.95 -7.08
C THR A 54 -29.11 -4.31 -7.38
N LYS A 55 -27.91 -4.60 -6.86
CA LYS A 55 -27.08 -5.76 -7.21
C LYS A 55 -26.89 -5.93 -8.73
N ALA A 56 -26.85 -4.80 -9.46
CA ALA A 56 -26.60 -4.80 -10.89
C ALA A 56 -25.14 -5.19 -11.20
N GLU A 57 -24.87 -5.62 -12.43
CA GLU A 57 -23.49 -5.88 -12.85
C GLU A 57 -22.68 -4.59 -12.91
N PRO A 58 -21.47 -4.56 -12.29
CA PRO A 58 -20.63 -3.38 -12.30
C PRO A 58 -20.06 -3.12 -13.70
N LYS A 59 -20.09 -1.86 -14.13
CA LYS A 59 -19.53 -1.38 -15.39
C LYS A 59 -18.51 -0.26 -15.14
N PRO A 60 -17.26 -0.62 -14.82
CA PRO A 60 -16.17 0.33 -14.66
C PRO A 60 -15.85 1.07 -15.96
N LEU A 61 -15.27 2.27 -15.86
CA LEU A 61 -14.94 3.08 -17.02
C LEU A 61 -13.66 2.62 -17.73
N LYS A 62 -13.65 2.83 -19.05
CA LYS A 62 -12.44 2.88 -19.87
C LYS A 62 -11.99 4.34 -19.95
N VAL A 63 -10.75 4.63 -19.53
CA VAL A 63 -10.24 6.00 -19.43
C VAL A 63 -8.91 6.10 -20.17
N THR A 64 -8.73 7.17 -20.93
CA THR A 64 -7.47 7.53 -21.57
C THR A 64 -6.81 8.66 -20.79
N PHE A 65 -5.63 8.42 -20.24
CA PHE A 65 -4.80 9.40 -19.52
C PHE A 65 -3.73 9.94 -20.45
N ILE A 66 -3.68 11.26 -20.66
CA ILE A 66 -2.70 11.92 -21.55
C ILE A 66 -1.63 12.59 -20.69
N THR A 67 -0.38 12.13 -20.81
CA THR A 67 0.76 12.61 -20.00
C THR A 67 1.59 13.68 -20.69
N LYS A 68 1.60 13.70 -22.03
CA LYS A 68 2.27 14.74 -22.85
C LYS A 68 1.27 15.30 -23.86
N LYS A 69 1.16 16.62 -23.94
CA LYS A 69 0.29 17.29 -24.92
C LYS A 69 1.10 17.61 -26.16
N HIS A 70 0.73 17.04 -27.30
CA HIS A 70 1.23 17.43 -28.62
C HIS A 70 0.18 18.25 -29.35
N GLU A 71 0.60 19.25 -30.13
CA GLU A 71 -0.30 20.19 -30.83
C GLU A 71 -1.17 19.53 -31.92
N ASN A 72 -0.88 18.29 -32.33
CA ASN A 72 -1.53 17.58 -33.44
C ASN A 72 -2.24 16.26 -33.08
N GLN A 73 -2.56 16.02 -31.81
CA GLN A 73 -3.24 14.78 -31.40
C GLN A 73 -4.72 15.05 -31.04
N ASP A 74 -5.65 14.57 -31.87
CA ASP A 74 -7.10 14.48 -31.55
C ASP A 74 -7.37 13.24 -30.66
N ILE A 75 -6.61 13.13 -29.57
CA ILE A 75 -6.80 12.04 -28.59
C ILE A 75 -7.82 12.51 -27.57
N ARG A 76 -8.96 11.82 -27.52
CA ARG A 76 -9.97 12.03 -26.48
C ARG A 76 -9.53 11.36 -25.19
N GLY A 77 -9.15 12.16 -24.20
CA GLY A 77 -8.72 11.67 -22.90
C GLY A 77 -8.65 12.77 -21.85
N GLU A 78 -8.38 12.35 -20.61
CA GLU A 78 -8.13 13.24 -19.49
C GLU A 78 -6.63 13.55 -19.44
N TYR A 79 -6.27 14.84 -19.55
CA TYR A 79 -4.90 15.25 -19.33
C TYR A 79 -4.52 15.04 -17.87
N ILE A 80 -3.36 14.45 -17.61
CA ILE A 80 -2.89 14.19 -16.25
C ILE A 80 -1.50 14.80 -16.05
N HIS A 81 -1.40 15.57 -14.98
CA HIS A 81 -0.13 16.12 -14.51
C HIS A 81 -0.10 16.01 -12.98
N TYR A 82 1.08 16.16 -12.40
CA TYR A 82 1.32 16.01 -10.96
C TYR A 82 0.34 16.80 -10.06
N GLY A 83 -0.05 18.01 -10.46
CA GLY A 83 -0.92 18.88 -9.67
C GLY A 83 -2.43 18.65 -9.87
N PHE A 84 -2.83 17.67 -10.68
CA PHE A 84 -4.25 17.44 -10.94
C PHE A 84 -4.87 16.53 -9.88
N MET A 85 -6.15 16.78 -9.56
CA MET A 85 -6.91 16.01 -8.57
C MET A 85 -6.84 14.50 -8.83
N ARG A 86 -6.90 14.09 -10.10
CA ARG A 86 -6.78 12.68 -10.51
C ARG A 86 -5.50 12.02 -10.02
N MET A 87 -4.37 12.71 -10.17
CA MET A 87 -3.08 12.18 -9.75
C MET A 87 -3.04 12.03 -8.23
N HIS A 88 -3.59 12.99 -7.49
CA HIS A 88 -3.72 12.90 -6.04
C HIS A 88 -4.59 11.71 -5.60
N GLN A 89 -5.69 11.41 -6.31
CA GLN A 89 -6.52 10.23 -6.03
C GLN A 89 -5.76 8.92 -6.28
N ILE A 90 -4.97 8.85 -7.35
CA ILE A 90 -4.15 7.67 -7.65
C ILE A 90 -3.05 7.51 -6.59
N PHE A 91 -2.40 8.60 -6.17
CA PHE A 91 -1.44 8.57 -5.06
C PHE A 91 -2.09 8.13 -3.75
N GLN A 92 -3.28 8.63 -3.43
CA GLN A 92 -3.99 8.22 -2.23
C GLN A 92 -4.40 6.75 -2.31
N ALA A 93 -4.96 6.30 -3.44
CA ALA A 93 -5.29 4.90 -3.66
C ALA A 93 -4.05 3.99 -3.52
N THR A 94 -2.90 4.44 -4.02
CA THR A 94 -1.63 3.70 -3.85
C THR A 94 -1.23 3.60 -2.39
N LYS A 95 -1.35 4.68 -1.61
CA LYS A 95 -1.10 4.65 -0.17
C LYS A 95 -2.06 3.71 0.55
N ASP A 96 -3.34 3.76 0.22
CA ASP A 96 -4.38 2.95 0.86
C ASP A 96 -4.23 1.46 0.52
N LEU A 97 -3.79 1.14 -0.70
CA LEU A 97 -3.58 -0.25 -1.14
C LEU A 97 -2.21 -0.80 -0.70
N GLY A 98 -1.23 0.07 -0.48
CA GLY A 98 0.13 -0.29 -0.10
C GLY A 98 0.47 -0.14 1.38
N CYS A 99 -0.46 0.33 2.22
CA CYS A 99 -0.18 0.67 3.62
C CYS A 99 0.09 -0.55 4.51
N PHE A 100 -0.47 -1.72 4.17
CA PHE A 100 -0.14 -2.97 4.85
C PHE A 100 -0.28 -4.16 3.91
N VAL A 101 0.43 -5.24 4.23
CA VAL A 101 0.29 -6.53 3.55
C VAL A 101 -0.06 -7.57 4.59
N GLN A 102 -1.10 -8.36 4.31
CA GLN A 102 -1.45 -9.53 5.09
C GLN A 102 -0.95 -10.78 4.37
N MET A 103 -0.21 -11.60 5.09
CA MET A 103 0.32 -12.87 4.58
C MET A 103 0.15 -13.95 5.64
N TYR A 104 0.16 -15.20 5.18
CA TYR A 104 0.04 -16.40 5.99
C TYR A 104 1.28 -17.27 5.78
N GLU A 105 1.71 -17.95 6.84
CA GLU A 105 2.74 -18.97 6.71
C GLU A 105 2.18 -20.18 5.97
N ASN A 106 2.84 -20.60 4.90
CA ASN A 106 2.37 -21.66 4.00
C ASN A 106 2.57 -23.04 4.64
N MET A 107 1.72 -23.36 5.63
CA MET A 107 1.68 -24.65 6.29
C MET A 107 0.24 -25.17 6.33
N GLU A 108 0.01 -26.33 5.73
CA GLU A 108 -1.29 -26.98 5.76
C GLU A 108 -1.57 -27.56 7.16
N GLY A 109 -2.80 -27.41 7.64
CA GLY A 109 -3.22 -27.98 8.93
C GLY A 109 -2.63 -27.33 10.19
N ALA A 110 -1.88 -26.24 10.04
CA ALA A 110 -1.19 -25.59 11.15
C ALA A 110 -2.03 -24.52 11.85
N SER A 111 -1.77 -24.33 13.15
CA SER A 111 -2.27 -23.18 13.91
C SER A 111 -1.39 -21.96 13.64
N LEU A 112 -1.95 -20.96 13.00
CA LEU A 112 -1.28 -19.71 12.68
C LEU A 112 -1.44 -18.71 13.82
N PHE A 113 -0.31 -18.13 14.24
CA PHE A 113 -0.26 -17.10 15.26
C PHE A 113 -0.36 -15.72 14.62
N PRO A 114 -1.28 -14.86 15.05
CA PRO A 114 -1.39 -13.51 14.50
C PRO A 114 -0.23 -12.62 14.99
N TRP A 115 0.47 -12.01 14.04
CA TRP A 115 1.52 -11.02 14.29
C TRP A 115 1.23 -9.74 13.52
N VAL A 116 1.65 -8.61 14.08
CA VAL A 116 1.78 -7.34 13.35
C VAL A 116 3.24 -6.98 13.31
N GLY A 117 3.76 -6.74 12.10
CA GLY A 117 5.11 -6.26 11.87
C GLY A 117 5.09 -4.83 11.35
N ALA A 118 6.03 -4.01 11.79
CA ALA A 118 6.24 -2.67 11.28
C ALA A 118 7.75 -2.37 11.16
N ASN A 119 8.10 -1.68 10.08
CA ASN A 119 9.45 -1.19 9.84
C ASN A 119 9.46 0.32 10.06
N PHE A 120 10.34 0.79 10.93
CA PHE A 120 10.44 2.18 11.33
C PHE A 120 11.79 2.74 10.91
N LYS A 121 11.79 3.97 10.40
CA LYS A 121 13.00 4.76 10.20
C LYS A 121 13.01 5.88 11.22
N VAL A 122 14.05 5.93 12.04
CA VAL A 122 14.30 7.01 12.99
C VAL A 122 15.45 7.84 12.46
N SER A 123 15.19 9.13 12.19
CA SER A 123 16.20 10.07 11.70
C SER A 123 16.43 11.13 12.76
N TYR A 124 17.67 11.22 13.25
CA TYR A 124 18.12 12.25 14.17
C TYR A 124 18.72 13.38 13.36
N HIS A 125 18.23 14.60 13.60
CA HIS A 125 18.69 15.79 12.90
C HIS A 125 19.38 16.73 13.88
N THR A 126 20.72 16.72 13.86
CA THR A 126 21.59 17.74 14.49
C THR A 126 22.47 18.35 13.39
N ASP A 127 23.72 18.73 13.69
CA ASP A 127 24.70 19.14 12.68
C ASP A 127 25.02 18.01 11.68
N GLN A 128 24.83 16.75 12.09
CA GLN A 128 24.84 15.58 11.21
C GLN A 128 23.51 14.85 11.28
N THR A 129 23.14 14.17 10.19
CA THR A 129 21.95 13.32 10.15
C THR A 129 22.35 11.86 10.39
N LYS A 130 21.81 11.25 11.44
CA LYS A 130 21.95 9.81 11.72
C LYS A 130 20.60 9.15 11.46
N GLU A 131 20.58 8.12 10.61
CA GLU A 131 19.37 7.33 10.34
C GLU A 131 19.53 5.91 10.88
N MET A 132 18.52 5.41 11.58
CA MET A 132 18.44 4.06 12.09
C MET A 132 17.17 3.39 11.58
N LEU A 133 17.27 2.12 11.21
CA LEU A 133 16.15 1.30 10.76
C LEU A 133 15.85 0.24 11.81
N PHE A 134 14.59 0.17 12.22
CA PHE A 134 14.10 -0.82 13.17
C PHE A 134 13.06 -1.69 12.48
N SER A 135 13.18 -3.00 12.64
CA SER A 135 12.17 -3.95 12.22
C SER A 135 11.61 -4.65 13.44
N LEU A 136 10.37 -4.33 13.82
CA LEU A 136 9.74 -4.85 15.02
C LEU A 136 8.45 -5.59 14.66
N GLY A 137 8.15 -6.64 15.42
CA GLY A 137 6.87 -7.32 15.34
C GLY A 137 6.32 -7.63 16.71
N ILE A 138 5.00 -7.64 16.83
CA ILE A 138 4.30 -7.93 18.07
C ILE A 138 3.31 -9.08 17.86
N ASN A 139 3.36 -10.05 18.77
CA ASN A 139 2.41 -11.15 18.77
C ASN A 139 1.07 -10.66 19.31
N LEU A 140 -0.02 -10.84 18.55
CA LEU A 140 -1.32 -10.30 18.93
C LEU A 140 -2.06 -11.13 20.00
N ILE A 141 -1.56 -12.30 20.38
CA ILE A 141 -2.14 -13.12 21.47
C ILE A 141 -1.63 -12.62 22.82
N HIS A 142 -0.31 -12.60 23.02
CA HIS A 142 0.28 -12.27 24.32
C HIS A 142 1.00 -10.92 24.36
N GLY A 143 1.21 -10.26 23.21
CA GLY A 143 1.81 -8.92 23.14
C GLY A 143 3.33 -8.88 23.25
N SER A 144 4.04 -10.00 23.06
CA SER A 144 5.51 -9.98 23.06
C SER A 144 6.03 -9.25 21.83
N VAL A 145 7.02 -8.38 22.02
CA VAL A 145 7.73 -7.72 20.93
C VAL A 145 8.95 -8.54 20.52
N LYS A 146 9.18 -8.63 19.21
CA LYS A 146 10.33 -9.27 18.58
C LYS A 146 11.06 -8.26 17.71
N SER A 147 12.34 -8.05 18.00
CA SER A 147 13.25 -7.28 17.15
C SER A 147 13.72 -8.09 15.95
N ASN A 148 14.22 -7.40 14.93
CA ASN A 148 14.66 -7.97 13.65
C ASN A 148 13.56 -8.82 13.01
N PHE A 149 12.33 -8.30 13.03
CA PHE A 149 11.16 -9.05 12.60
C PHE A 149 11.21 -9.39 11.11
N GLN A 150 11.74 -8.50 10.28
CA GLN A 150 11.91 -8.73 8.84
C GLN A 150 12.83 -9.92 8.56
N ASP A 151 13.96 -10.05 9.27
CA ASP A 151 14.87 -11.18 9.10
C ASP A 151 14.16 -12.50 9.44
N TRP A 152 13.36 -12.48 10.51
CA TRP A 152 12.52 -13.61 10.91
C TRP A 152 11.41 -13.94 9.88
N LEU A 153 10.88 -12.94 9.17
CA LEU A 153 9.91 -13.18 8.09
C LEU A 153 10.57 -13.78 6.84
N ILE A 154 11.80 -13.38 6.51
CA ILE A 154 12.53 -13.88 5.32
C ILE A 154 12.81 -15.38 5.43
N GLU A 155 13.00 -15.89 6.64
CA GLU A 155 13.19 -17.33 6.90
C GLU A 155 11.92 -18.17 6.68
N ARG A 156 10.75 -17.55 6.44
CA ARG A 156 9.46 -18.23 6.32
C ARG A 156 8.94 -18.23 4.89
N THR A 157 8.20 -19.28 4.56
CA THR A 157 7.44 -19.32 3.31
C THR A 157 6.09 -18.66 3.53
N LEU A 158 5.96 -17.41 3.09
CA LEU A 158 4.73 -16.63 3.22
C LEU A 158 3.92 -16.65 1.92
N THR A 159 2.59 -16.72 2.05
CA THR A 159 1.64 -16.68 0.94
C THR A 159 0.53 -15.66 1.21
N LYS A 160 -0.05 -15.10 0.14
CA LYS A 160 -1.23 -14.23 0.24
C LYS A 160 -2.52 -15.02 0.45
N GLU A 161 -2.56 -16.27 -0.04
CA GLU A 161 -3.72 -17.14 0.06
C GLU A 161 -3.75 -17.86 1.40
N PHE A 162 -4.93 -18.04 1.96
CA PHE A 162 -5.08 -18.77 3.21
C PHE A 162 -4.74 -20.26 3.00
N PRO A 163 -3.78 -20.84 3.76
CA PRO A 163 -3.38 -22.23 3.56
C PRO A 163 -4.52 -23.21 3.86
N LYS A 164 -4.53 -24.35 3.17
CA LYS A 164 -5.57 -25.38 3.35
C LYS A 164 -5.57 -25.93 4.76
N ASN A 165 -6.75 -26.05 5.36
CA ASN A 165 -6.98 -26.57 6.71
C ASN A 165 -6.19 -25.84 7.82
N ALA A 166 -5.62 -24.66 7.55
CA ALA A 166 -4.99 -23.86 8.59
C ALA A 166 -6.05 -23.18 9.47
N TYR A 167 -5.66 -22.79 10.67
CA TYR A 167 -6.53 -22.05 11.59
C TYR A 167 -5.77 -20.86 12.19
N CYS A 168 -6.31 -19.65 12.04
CA CYS A 168 -5.79 -18.47 12.71
C CYS A 168 -6.32 -18.39 14.14
N LEU A 169 -5.41 -18.35 15.11
CA LEU A 169 -5.77 -18.11 16.50
C LEU A 169 -6.33 -16.68 16.67
N PRO A 170 -7.36 -16.47 17.50
CA PRO A 170 -7.92 -15.15 17.75
C PRO A 170 -6.90 -14.26 18.46
N TYR A 171 -6.86 -12.98 18.08
CA TYR A 171 -6.03 -12.00 18.77
C TYR A 171 -6.72 -11.48 20.05
N ILE A 172 -5.92 -11.16 21.06
CA ILE A 172 -6.35 -10.47 22.28
C ILE A 172 -6.00 -8.98 22.17
N VAL A 173 -4.83 -8.68 21.61
CA VAL A 173 -4.38 -7.32 21.30
C VAL A 173 -4.85 -6.97 19.89
N SER A 174 -5.66 -5.91 19.75
CA SER A 174 -6.08 -5.47 18.42
C SER A 174 -4.89 -4.96 17.60
N PRO A 175 -4.90 -5.12 16.26
CA PRO A 175 -3.80 -4.66 15.40
C PRO A 175 -3.40 -3.19 15.61
N ILE A 176 -4.39 -2.31 15.78
CA ILE A 176 -4.15 -0.87 16.02
C ILE A 176 -3.38 -0.65 17.34
N ARG A 177 -3.81 -1.29 18.43
CA ARG A 177 -3.11 -1.22 19.72
C ARG A 177 -1.72 -1.83 19.67
N ALA A 178 -1.52 -2.84 18.83
CA ALA A 178 -0.22 -3.43 18.59
C ALA A 178 0.75 -2.44 17.93
N ILE A 179 0.29 -1.69 16.93
CA ILE A 179 1.08 -0.64 16.28
C ILE A 179 1.45 0.46 17.30
N GLU A 180 0.46 0.97 18.06
CA GLU A 180 0.71 1.97 19.12
C GLU A 180 1.78 1.50 20.12
N ARG A 181 1.77 0.21 20.50
CA ARG A 181 2.78 -0.38 21.37
C ARG A 181 4.17 -0.45 20.73
N LEU A 182 4.25 -0.73 19.43
CA LEU A 182 5.52 -0.73 18.71
C LEU A 182 6.10 0.69 18.61
N GLU A 183 5.25 1.69 18.40
CA GLU A 183 5.65 3.12 18.42
C GLU A 183 6.20 3.50 19.80
N THR A 184 5.48 3.21 20.89
CA THR A 184 5.96 3.46 22.25
C THR A 184 7.25 2.71 22.58
N ALA A 185 7.44 1.50 22.05
CA ALA A 185 8.68 0.74 22.24
C ALA A 185 9.87 1.46 21.59
N ILE A 186 9.67 2.09 20.43
CA ILE A 186 10.69 2.88 19.75
C ILE A 186 10.95 4.19 20.46
N GLU A 187 9.91 4.89 20.90
CA GLU A 187 10.07 6.11 21.70
C GLU A 187 10.89 5.85 22.97
N ASN A 188 10.62 4.73 23.65
CA ASN A 188 11.40 4.31 24.81
C ASN A 188 12.84 3.95 24.42
N TYR A 189 13.06 3.28 23.29
CA TYR A 189 14.41 3.00 22.79
C TYR A 189 15.19 4.31 22.54
N ILE A 190 14.57 5.28 21.87
CA ILE A 190 15.17 6.59 21.58
C ILE A 190 15.48 7.34 22.89
N GLY A 191 14.58 7.30 23.88
CA GLY A 191 14.76 7.98 25.16
C GLY A 191 15.85 7.38 26.05
N HIS A 192 16.24 6.12 25.81
CA HIS A 192 17.33 5.44 26.51
C HIS A 192 18.59 5.30 25.64
N ASP A 193 18.58 5.78 24.40
CA ASP A 193 19.74 5.75 23.51
C ASP A 193 20.78 6.76 24.00
N ASP A 194 22.05 6.36 24.00
CA ASP A 194 23.14 7.19 24.47
C ASP A 194 23.37 8.33 23.45
N MET A 195 22.99 9.55 23.82
CA MET A 195 23.09 10.75 22.97
C MET A 195 24.48 11.38 22.98
N THR A 196 25.49 10.74 23.57
CA THR A 196 26.88 11.24 23.60
C THR A 196 27.50 11.49 22.23
N TRP A 197 26.93 10.94 21.16
CA TRP A 197 27.36 11.21 19.78
C TRP A 197 26.81 12.53 19.19
N ALA A 198 25.86 13.19 19.87
CA ALA A 198 25.17 14.39 19.41
C ALA A 198 25.63 15.70 20.11
N GLU A 199 26.69 15.64 20.92
CA GLU A 199 27.43 16.81 21.43
C GLU A 199 28.47 17.31 20.42
#